data_AF-A0A427FDL0-F1
#
_entry.id   AF-A0A427FDL0-F1
#
_cell.length_a   1.000
_cell.length_b   1.000
_cell.length_c   1.000
_cell.angle_alpha   90.00
_cell.angle_beta   90.00
_cell.angle_gamma   90.00
#
_symmetry.space_group_name_H-M   'P 1'
#
loop_
_entity.id
_entity.type
_entity.pdbx_description
1 polymer ?
#
loop_
_entity_poly.entity_id
_entity_poly.type
_entity_poly.pdbx_seq_one_letter_code
_entity_poly.pdbx_strand_id
1 'polypeptide(L)' 'MARLTPAEYKAGLKEKGWSGRSLAERWDFSPSWVSKLINDPERPLHWDDALRGLPQFSGGKRKS' A
#
# COMPACT_ATOMS: atom_id res chain seq x y z
N MET A 1 13.18 -1.18 -13.87
CA MET A 1 12.37 -0.74 -12.71
C MET A 1 12.83 -1.54 -11.49
N ALA A 2 13.32 -0.89 -10.44
CA ALA A 2 13.74 -1.57 -9.22
C ALA A 2 12.49 -1.96 -8.40
N ARG A 3 12.48 -3.16 -7.81
CA ARG A 3 11.46 -3.57 -6.83
C ARG A 3 11.62 -2.71 -5.60
N LEU A 4 10.53 -2.19 -5.06
CA LEU A 4 10.58 -1.48 -3.78
C LEU A 4 10.86 -2.51 -2.68
N THR A 5 11.67 -2.19 -1.69
CA THR A 5 11.73 -2.96 -0.46
C THR A 5 10.39 -2.88 0.29
N PRO A 6 10.08 -3.82 1.19
CA PRO A 6 8.92 -3.69 2.07
C PRO A 6 8.85 -2.36 2.84
N ALA A 7 10.02 -1.81 3.20
CA ALA A 7 10.14 -0.52 3.87
C ALA A 7 9.73 0.63 2.95
N GLU A 8 10.23 0.65 1.71
CA GLU A 8 9.88 1.66 0.72
C GLU A 8 8.41 1.59 0.30
N TYR A 9 7.84 0.38 0.19
CA TYR A 9 6.42 0.21 -0.11
C TYR A 9 5.54 0.81 0.99
N LYS A 10 5.88 0.55 2.27
CA LYS A 10 5.21 1.15 3.42
C LYS A 10 5.37 2.67 3.46
N ALA A 11 6.55 3.19 3.10
CA ALA A 11 6.79 4.61 3.01
C ALA A 11 5.87 5.24 1.95
N GLY A 12 5.80 4.68 0.74
CA GLY A 12 4.92 5.18 -0.33
C GLY A 12 3.43 5.13 0.03
N LEU A 13 2.99 4.10 0.75
CA LEU A 13 1.63 4.05 1.31
C LEU A 13 1.40 5.19 2.30
N LYS A 14 2.32 5.37 3.26
CA LYS A 14 2.22 6.38 4.32
C LYS A 14 2.24 7.80 3.74
N GLU A 15 3.09 8.08 2.77
CA GLU A 15 3.16 9.38 2.08
C GLU A 15 1.84 9.73 1.39
N LYS A 16 1.18 8.74 0.80
CA LYS A 16 -0.14 8.90 0.18
C LYS A 16 -1.29 8.84 1.21
N GLY A 17 -1.01 8.60 2.49
CA GLY A 17 -2.02 8.47 3.56
C GLY A 17 -2.76 7.12 3.60
N TRP A 18 -2.29 6.11 2.85
CA TRP A 18 -2.88 4.78 2.86
C TRP A 18 -2.35 3.93 4.02
N SER A 19 -3.25 3.15 4.60
CA SER A 19 -2.89 2.06 5.51
C SER A 19 -3.10 0.71 4.81
N GLY A 20 -2.44 -0.35 5.30
CA GLY A 20 -2.68 -1.70 4.79
C GLY A 20 -4.14 -2.13 4.88
N ARG A 21 -4.89 -1.63 5.87
CA ARG A 21 -6.33 -1.87 6.02
C ARG A 21 -7.14 -1.17 4.94
N SER A 22 -6.92 0.14 4.76
CA SER A 22 -7.63 0.93 3.74
C SER A 22 -7.30 0.46 2.32
N LEU A 23 -6.07 -0.03 2.12
CA LEU A 23 -5.65 -0.65 0.87
C LEU A 23 -6.38 -1.97 0.62
N ALA A 24 -6.52 -2.80 1.66
CA ALA A 24 -7.27 -4.05 1.60
C ALA A 24 -8.76 -3.80 1.28
N GLU A 25 -9.37 -2.79 1.91
CA GLU A 25 -10.75 -2.39 1.61
C GLU A 25 -10.91 -1.90 0.17
N ARG A 26 -9.94 -1.13 -0.36
CA ARG A 26 -10.01 -0.64 -1.75
C ARG A 26 -9.85 -1.75 -2.78
N TRP A 27 -8.97 -2.70 -2.52
CA TRP A 27 -8.66 -3.77 -3.46
C TRP A 27 -9.51 -5.03 -3.21
N ASP A 28 -10.47 -4.98 -2.30
CA ASP A 28 -11.33 -6.12 -1.91
C ASP A 28 -10.54 -7.37 -1.49
N PHE A 29 -9.43 -7.16 -0.77
CA PHE A 29 -8.61 -8.24 -0.23
C PHE A 29 -8.70 -8.30 1.30
N SER A 30 -8.31 -9.44 1.85
CA SER A 30 -8.15 -9.57 3.30
C SER A 30 -6.98 -8.70 3.80
N PRO A 31 -7.12 -7.99 4.95
CA PRO A 31 -6.04 -7.19 5.54
C PRO A 31 -4.78 -8.01 5.85
N SER A 32 -4.94 -9.27 6.21
CA SER A 32 -3.85 -10.22 6.45
C SER A 32 -3.09 -10.56 5.17
N TRP A 33 -3.80 -10.73 4.05
CA TRP A 33 -3.19 -10.99 2.75
C TRP A 33 -2.43 -9.78 2.24
N VAL A 34 -3.02 -8.59 2.32
CA VAL A 34 -2.33 -7.33 1.98
C VAL A 34 -1.12 -7.09 2.88
N SER A 35 -1.22 -7.42 4.17
CA SER A 35 -0.06 -7.32 5.08
C SER A 35 1.06 -8.26 4.65
N LYS A 36 0.75 -9.50 4.23
CA LYS A 36 1.76 -10.41 3.67
C LYS A 36 2.37 -9.83 2.40
N LEU A 37 1.55 -9.36 1.46
CA LEU A 37 1.98 -8.72 0.22
C LEU A 37 2.96 -7.56 0.47
N ILE A 38 2.63 -6.65 1.39
CA ILE A 38 3.48 -5.49 1.72
C ILE A 38 4.83 -5.93 2.32
N ASN A 39 4.83 -7.00 3.13
CA ASN A 39 6.06 -7.51 3.76
C ASN A 39 6.86 -8.45 2.85
N ASP A 40 6.30 -8.87 1.72
CA ASP A 40 6.95 -9.78 0.78
C ASP A 40 7.96 -9.03 -0.10
N PRO A 41 9.27 -9.35 0.00
CA PRO A 41 10.31 -8.70 -0.81
C PRO A 41 10.35 -9.24 -2.24
N GLU A 42 9.73 -10.39 -2.50
CA GLU A 42 9.67 -11.04 -3.81
C GLU A 42 8.35 -10.75 -4.54
N ARG A 43 7.55 -9.80 -4.03
CA ARG A 43 6.22 -9.51 -4.56
C ARG A 43 6.28 -9.12 -6.04
N PRO A 44 5.25 -9.49 -6.81
CA PRO A 44 5.17 -9.10 -8.21
C PRO A 44 5.22 -7.58 -8.42
N LEU A 45 5.95 -7.13 -9.44
CA LEU A 45 6.14 -5.71 -9.78
C LEU A 45 4.83 -4.95 -10.04
N HIS A 46 3.78 -5.63 -10.52
CA HIS A 46 2.49 -4.99 -10.77
C HIS A 46 1.86 -4.41 -9.49
N TRP A 47 2.22 -4.90 -8.30
CA TRP A 47 1.78 -4.32 -7.03
C TRP A 47 2.49 -3.00 -6.72
N ASP A 48 3.75 -2.84 -7.13
CA ASP A 48 4.45 -1.56 -7.03
C ASP A 48 3.81 -0.52 -7.95
N ASP A 49 3.36 -0.93 -9.15
CA ASP A 49 2.62 -0.05 -10.05
C ASP A 49 1.21 0.26 -9.51
N ALA A 50 0.54 -0.72 -8.89
CA ALA A 50 -0.73 -0.50 -8.21
C ALA A 50 -0.58 0.52 -7.06
N LEU A 51 0.53 0.48 -6.30
CA LEU A 51 0.86 1.48 -5.28
C LEU A 51 1.07 2.87 -5.90
N ARG A 52 1.85 2.96 -6.98
CA ARG A 52 2.14 4.24 -7.67
C ARG A 52 0.85 4.88 -8.18
N GLY A 53 -0.05 4.08 -8.73
CA GLY A 53 -1.37 4.47 -9.22
C GLY A 53 -2.41 4.79 -8.14
N LEU A 54 -2.10 4.60 -6.85
CA LEU A 54 -3.01 5.03 -5.79
C LEU A 54 -3.14 6.56 -5.79
N PRO A 55 -4.38 7.10 -5.71
CA PRO A 55 -4.57 8.52 -5.46
C PRO A 55 -4.09 8.89 -4.05
N GLN A 56 -3.96 10.18 -3.73
CA GLN A 56 -3.81 10.57 -2.33
C GLN A 56 -5.07 10.16 -1.56
N PHE A 57 -4.89 9.47 -0.42
CA PHE A 57 -5.99 9.03 0.41
C PHE A 57 -6.67 10.26 1.03
N SER A 58 -7.85 10.59 0.53
CA SER A 58 -8.72 11.65 1.07
C SER A 58 -9.64 11.15 2.19
N GLY A 59 -9.52 9.88 2.57
CA GLY A 59 -10.34 9.19 3.56
C GLY A 59 -10.06 9.62 5.00
N GLY A 60 -10.50 10.83 5.34
CA GLY A 60 -10.67 11.30 6.71
C GLY A 60 -9.41 11.90 7.33
N LYS A 61 -9.20 13.20 7.12
CA LYS A 61 -8.65 14.05 8.19
C LYS A 61 -9.48 13.79 9.45
N ARG A 62 -9.01 12.95 10.37
CA ARG A 62 -9.13 13.32 11.78
C ARG A 62 -8.08 14.39 11.99
N LYS A 63 -8.52 15.65 11.90
CA LYS A 63 -7.80 16.77 12.48
C LYS A 63 -7.57 16.39 13.95
N SER A 64 -6.32 16.31 14.39
CA SER A 64 -5.98 16.58 15.78
C SER A 64 -5.41 17.98 15.86
#